data_AF-A0A1H3Q2A4-F1
#
_entry.id   AF-A0A1H3Q2A4-F1
#
_cell.length_a   1.000
_cell.length_b   1.000
_cell.length_c   1.000
_cell.angle_alpha   90.00
_cell.angle_beta   90.00
_cell.angle_gamma   90.00
#
_symmetry.space_group_name_H-M   'P 1'
#
loop_
_entity.id
_entity.type
_entity.pdbx_description
1 polymer ?
#
loop_
_entity_poly.entity_id
_entity_poly.type
_entity_poly.pdbx_seq_one_letter_code
_entity_poly.pdbx_strand_id
1 'polypeptide(L)'
;MTLGFAPKQEAALQKVLEYYKENGTLRGFCIRLYVTASCSIVIGSEVNIQGNFPDIGFAIEQGQKEKVYMFLDAKYKPYSRMRQQLEGDLIQSAKRYRELMHPRGKAAFLVHADAELENDFEETKPHQYGYFLLKPGKEEGLSLFSKMMLHFHLGWELICPDCGNKEVSEIPTDHDFKKYCECTSCQSFWVQSKCWNSNRHSMPGKKLYKYLHRNYHKPTEHDWDVHCPRCGVSFADRYRLGK
;
A
#
# COMPACT_ATOMS: atom_id res chain seq x y z
N MET A 1 -7.55 1.97 -15.93
CA MET A 1 -6.87 3.18 -15.42
C MET A 1 -5.62 2.71 -14.69
N THR A 2 -4.49 2.83 -15.36
CA THR A 2 -3.16 2.33 -14.98
C THR A 2 -2.52 3.27 -13.96
N LEU A 3 -1.84 2.73 -12.95
CA LEU A 3 -1.14 3.51 -11.93
C LEU A 3 -0.07 4.39 -12.58
N GLY A 4 -0.23 5.71 -12.49
CA GLY A 4 0.65 6.74 -13.03
C GLY A 4 1.88 7.04 -12.18
N PHE A 5 2.28 6.14 -11.28
CA PHE A 5 3.47 6.29 -10.44
C PHE A 5 4.80 6.10 -11.19
N ALA A 6 4.75 5.83 -12.49
CA ALA A 6 5.93 5.51 -13.29
C ALA A 6 6.47 6.77 -14.01
N PRO A 7 7.81 7.00 -14.00
CA PRO A 7 8.43 7.95 -14.94
C PRO A 7 7.97 7.56 -16.33
N LYS A 8 7.50 8.53 -17.15
CA LYS A 8 6.89 8.35 -18.49
C LYS A 8 6.86 6.87 -18.89
N GLN A 9 5.75 6.18 -18.61
CA GLN A 9 5.59 4.71 -18.56
C GLN A 9 6.45 3.92 -19.57
N GLU A 10 6.65 4.47 -20.77
CA GLU A 10 7.58 4.00 -21.80
C GLU A 10 9.02 3.75 -21.32
N ALA A 11 9.66 4.66 -20.59
CA ALA A 11 11.08 4.54 -20.23
C ALA A 11 11.37 3.43 -19.21
N ALA A 12 10.47 3.23 -18.24
CA ALA A 12 10.59 2.15 -17.26
C ALA A 12 10.27 0.79 -17.90
N LEU A 13 9.19 0.73 -18.69
CA LEU A 13 8.82 -0.49 -19.41
C LEU A 13 9.90 -0.90 -20.41
N GLN A 14 10.47 0.06 -21.14
CA GLN A 14 11.53 -0.20 -22.09
C GLN A 14 12.76 -0.83 -21.41
N LYS A 15 13.16 -0.31 -20.24
CA LYS A 15 14.26 -0.91 -19.45
C LYS A 15 13.96 -2.32 -18.96
N VAL A 16 12.71 -2.60 -18.57
CA VAL A 16 12.27 -3.96 -18.21
C VAL A 16 12.40 -4.89 -19.41
N LEU A 17 11.93 -4.46 -20.58
CA LEU A 17 11.95 -5.24 -21.81
C LEU A 17 13.38 -5.50 -22.30
N GLU A 18 14.25 -4.48 -22.25
CA GLU A 18 15.68 -4.59 -22.58
C GLU A 18 16.37 -5.60 -21.66
N TYR A 19 16.18 -5.46 -20.35
CA TYR A 19 16.75 -6.39 -19.38
C TYR A 19 16.27 -7.83 -19.61
N TYR A 20 14.97 -8.02 -19.84
CA TYR A 20 14.42 -9.36 -20.10
C TYR A 20 14.97 -9.95 -21.40
N LYS A 21 15.10 -9.15 -22.45
CA LYS A 21 15.67 -9.58 -23.74
C LYS A 21 17.13 -10.02 -23.58
N GLU A 22 17.90 -9.32 -22.76
CA GLU A 22 19.31 -9.62 -22.51
C GLU A 22 19.52 -10.84 -21.60
N ASN A 23 18.68 -11.00 -20.58
CA ASN A 23 18.92 -11.97 -19.50
C ASN A 23 17.98 -13.19 -19.55
N GLY A 24 16.91 -13.15 -20.35
CA GLY A 24 15.86 -14.18 -20.40
C GLY A 24 15.03 -14.29 -19.12
N THR A 25 15.22 -13.37 -18.16
CA THR A 25 14.57 -13.37 -16.86
C THR A 25 14.47 -11.94 -16.30
N LEU A 26 13.55 -11.73 -15.35
CA LEU A 26 13.48 -10.51 -14.53
C LEU A 26 14.06 -10.70 -13.13
N ARG A 27 14.62 -11.88 -12.85
CA ARG A 27 15.42 -12.08 -11.64
C ARG A 27 16.68 -11.22 -11.74
N GLY A 28 16.97 -10.45 -10.70
CA GLY A 28 18.08 -9.48 -10.76
C GLY A 28 17.65 -8.07 -11.18
N PHE A 29 16.46 -7.94 -11.75
CA PHE A 29 15.99 -6.65 -12.20
C PHE A 29 15.55 -5.78 -11.03
N CYS A 30 16.00 -4.53 -11.03
CA CYS A 30 15.49 -3.51 -10.12
C CYS A 30 15.28 -2.18 -10.83
N ILE A 31 14.25 -1.45 -10.40
CA ILE A 31 13.99 -0.07 -10.80
C ILE A 31 14.15 0.79 -9.56
N ARG A 32 14.88 1.90 -9.70
CA ARG A 32 14.94 2.95 -8.69
C ARG A 32 14.13 4.15 -9.15
N LEU A 33 13.11 4.49 -8.37
CA LEU A 33 12.24 5.64 -8.58
C LEU A 33 12.63 6.73 -7.59
N TYR A 34 13.13 7.86 -8.08
CA TYR A 34 13.49 8.99 -7.24
C TYR A 34 12.27 9.87 -6.98
N VAL A 35 11.92 10.02 -5.71
CA VAL A 35 10.95 11.03 -5.25
C VAL A 35 11.68 12.36 -5.11
N THR A 36 12.83 12.39 -4.46
CA THR A 36 13.74 13.54 -4.39
C THR A 36 15.19 13.06 -4.53
N ALA A 37 16.17 13.97 -4.58
CA ALA A 37 17.58 13.58 -4.58
C ALA A 37 17.97 12.72 -3.37
N SER A 38 17.28 12.89 -2.24
CA SER A 38 17.51 12.15 -0.99
C SER A 38 16.47 11.06 -0.72
N CYS A 39 15.48 10.87 -1.60
CA CYS A 39 14.40 9.91 -1.36
C CYS A 39 14.10 9.09 -2.60
N SER A 40 14.14 7.77 -2.49
CA SER A 40 13.81 6.87 -3.59
C SER A 40 13.13 5.58 -3.13
N ILE A 41 12.40 4.96 -4.05
CA ILE A 41 11.85 3.61 -3.92
C ILE A 41 12.63 2.70 -4.87
N VAL A 42 13.23 1.66 -4.35
CA VAL A 42 13.81 0.57 -5.15
C VAL A 42 12.81 -0.55 -5.20
N ILE A 43 12.43 -0.95 -6.41
CA ILE A 43 11.49 -2.04 -6.67
C ILE A 43 12.28 -3.14 -7.38
N GLY A 44 12.27 -4.36 -6.85
CA GLY A 44 12.98 -5.46 -7.52
C GLY A 44 12.78 -6.81 -6.85
N SER A 45 13.23 -7.86 -7.53
CA SER A 45 13.07 -9.26 -7.11
C SER A 45 14.19 -9.77 -6.19
N GLU A 46 15.18 -8.92 -5.86
CA GLU A 46 16.39 -9.32 -5.14
C GLU A 46 16.45 -8.90 -3.67
N VAL A 47 15.34 -8.44 -3.08
CA VAL A 47 15.38 -8.11 -1.65
C VAL A 47 15.51 -9.41 -0.85
N ASN A 48 16.75 -9.78 -0.53
CA ASN A 48 17.10 -10.95 0.25
C ASN A 48 16.76 -10.71 1.73
N ILE A 49 15.84 -11.52 2.23
CA ILE A 49 15.41 -11.55 3.64
C ILE A 49 15.93 -12.84 4.27
N GLN A 50 17.16 -12.81 4.79
CA GLN A 50 17.77 -13.95 5.49
C GLN A 50 17.71 -15.26 4.68
N GLY A 51 18.05 -15.21 3.39
CA GLY A 51 18.01 -16.34 2.48
C GLY A 51 16.67 -16.56 1.77
N ASN A 52 15.67 -15.72 2.05
CA ASN A 52 14.36 -15.76 1.37
C ASN A 52 14.23 -14.62 0.35
N PHE A 53 13.51 -14.88 -0.73
CA PHE A 53 13.33 -13.95 -1.83
C PHE A 53 11.84 -13.83 -2.15
N PRO A 54 11.15 -12.79 -1.66
CA PRO A 54 9.82 -12.45 -2.16
C PRO A 54 9.89 -12.12 -3.66
N ASP A 55 8.81 -12.36 -4.40
CA ASP A 55 8.78 -12.08 -5.84
C ASP A 55 9.04 -10.60 -6.16
N ILE A 56 8.50 -9.68 -5.33
CA ILE A 56 8.75 -8.25 -5.45
C ILE A 56 8.99 -7.65 -4.06
N GLY A 57 10.12 -6.98 -3.91
CA GLY A 57 10.45 -6.15 -2.75
C GLY A 57 10.46 -4.66 -3.10
N PHE A 58 9.98 -3.86 -2.16
CA PHE A 58 10.05 -2.39 -2.18
C PHE A 58 11.00 -1.97 -1.06
N ALA A 59 12.14 -1.37 -1.39
CA ALA A 59 13.05 -0.75 -0.43
C ALA A 59 12.98 0.77 -0.56
N ILE A 60 12.43 1.43 0.46
CA ILE A 60 12.29 2.87 0.51
C ILE A 60 13.48 3.45 1.25
N GLU A 61 14.23 4.31 0.57
CA GLU A 61 15.42 4.98 1.06
C GLU A 61 15.10 6.46 1.27
N GLN A 62 15.33 6.99 2.48
CA GLN A 62 15.05 8.39 2.84
C GLN A 62 16.26 9.01 3.56
N GLY A 63 17.20 9.56 2.79
CA GLY A 63 18.39 10.22 3.31
C GLY A 63 19.21 9.29 4.20
N GLN A 64 19.55 9.76 5.40
CA GLN A 64 20.26 8.97 6.43
C GLN A 64 19.33 8.08 7.28
N LYS A 65 18.00 8.07 7.03
CA LYS A 65 17.08 7.21 7.79
C LYS A 65 17.23 5.75 7.39
N GLU A 66 16.82 4.86 8.29
CA GLU A 66 16.76 3.44 8.01
C GLU A 66 15.85 3.14 6.82
N LYS A 67 16.28 2.19 5.98
CA LYS A 67 15.48 1.69 4.87
C LYS A 67 14.20 1.03 5.40
N VAL A 68 13.08 1.34 4.74
CA VAL A 68 11.79 0.72 5.00
C VAL A 68 11.50 -0.30 3.92
N TYR A 69 10.95 -1.45 4.30
CA TYR A 69 10.68 -2.54 3.36
C TYR A 69 9.21 -2.92 3.30
N MET A 70 8.75 -3.25 2.09
CA MET A 70 7.47 -3.90 1.86
C MET A 70 7.61 -4.99 0.79
N PHE A 71 6.73 -5.99 0.82
CA PHE A 71 6.89 -7.19 -0.01
C PHE A 71 5.57 -7.61 -0.67
N LEU A 72 5.68 -8.15 -1.88
CA LEU A 72 4.62 -8.87 -2.57
C LEU A 72 5.15 -10.26 -2.94
N ASP A 73 4.35 -11.28 -2.65
CA ASP A 73 4.67 -12.67 -2.94
C ASP A 73 3.54 -13.27 -3.79
N ALA A 74 3.87 -13.67 -5.02
CA ALA A 74 2.90 -14.12 -6.00
C ALA A 74 2.57 -15.60 -5.80
N LYS A 75 1.27 -15.91 -5.78
CA LYS A 75 0.74 -17.25 -5.58
C LYS A 75 -0.34 -17.55 -6.63
N TYR A 76 -0.14 -18.62 -7.39
CA TYR A 76 -1.05 -19.03 -8.47
C TYR A 76 -1.97 -20.15 -8.01
N LYS A 77 -2.76 -19.90 -6.96
CA LYS A 77 -3.66 -20.89 -6.33
C LYS A 77 -5.12 -20.37 -6.29
N PRO A 78 -6.13 -21.26 -6.45
CA PRO A 78 -7.54 -20.90 -6.35
C PRO A 78 -7.98 -20.84 -4.87
N TYR A 79 -7.53 -19.81 -4.15
CA TYR A 79 -7.72 -19.65 -2.72
C TYR A 79 -9.19 -19.58 -2.24
N SER A 80 -10.12 -19.18 -3.09
CA SER A 80 -11.57 -19.28 -2.84
C SER A 80 -12.01 -20.70 -2.48
N ARG A 81 -11.30 -21.73 -2.99
CA ARG A 81 -11.54 -23.15 -2.72
C ARG A 81 -10.53 -23.78 -1.76
N MET A 82 -9.53 -23.02 -1.33
CA MET A 82 -8.35 -23.51 -0.61
C MET A 82 -8.01 -22.60 0.58
N ARG A 83 -9.01 -22.31 1.43
CA ARG A 83 -8.87 -21.36 2.54
C ARG A 83 -7.79 -21.74 3.55
N GLN A 84 -7.66 -23.02 3.88
CA GLN A 84 -6.60 -23.47 4.78
C GLN A 84 -5.20 -23.25 4.19
N GLN A 85 -5.03 -23.44 2.88
CA GLN A 85 -3.76 -23.17 2.21
C GLN A 85 -3.48 -21.68 2.09
N LEU A 86 -4.51 -20.84 1.93
CA LEU A 86 -4.38 -19.38 1.98
C LEU A 86 -3.79 -18.94 3.33
N GLU A 87 -4.39 -19.38 4.44
CA GLU A 87 -3.91 -19.08 5.80
C GLU A 87 -2.46 -19.57 6.01
N GLY A 88 -2.16 -20.79 5.53
CA GLY A 88 -0.80 -21.34 5.56
C GLY A 88 0.20 -20.48 4.79
N ASP A 89 -0.12 -20.09 3.56
CA ASP A 89 0.75 -19.25 2.73
C ASP A 89 0.89 -17.84 3.31
N LEU A 90 -0.16 -17.27 3.90
CA LEU A 90 -0.10 -15.95 4.56
C LEU A 90 0.89 -15.95 5.73
N ILE A 91 0.86 -17.00 6.55
CA ILE A 91 1.78 -17.17 7.67
C ILE A 91 3.21 -17.41 7.15
N GLN A 92 3.37 -18.33 6.20
CA GLN A 92 4.68 -18.78 5.72
C GLN A 92 5.36 -17.80 4.76
N SER A 93 4.62 -16.92 4.08
CA SER A 93 5.20 -15.89 3.21
C SER A 93 5.02 -14.51 3.82
N ALA A 94 3.83 -13.94 3.73
CA ALA A 94 3.58 -12.54 4.03
C ALA A 94 3.98 -12.17 5.47
N LYS A 95 3.40 -12.83 6.47
CA LYS A 95 3.72 -12.60 7.88
C LYS A 95 5.21 -12.84 8.18
N ARG A 96 5.76 -13.96 7.72
CA ARG A 96 7.18 -14.32 7.91
C ARG A 96 8.12 -13.25 7.35
N TYR A 97 7.96 -12.82 6.09
CA TYR A 97 8.84 -11.81 5.47
C TYR A 97 8.82 -10.50 6.23
N ARG A 98 7.63 -10.06 6.66
CA ARG A 98 7.48 -8.85 7.46
C ARG A 98 8.15 -8.98 8.84
N GLU A 99 8.03 -10.14 9.49
CA GLU A 99 8.64 -10.41 10.80
C GLU A 99 10.16 -10.55 10.74
N LEU A 100 10.71 -11.23 9.73
CA LEU A 100 12.15 -11.36 9.51
C LEU A 100 12.85 -10.01 9.27
N MET A 101 12.11 -9.01 8.79
CA MET A 101 12.61 -7.66 8.54
C MET A 101 12.19 -6.65 9.62
N HIS A 102 11.59 -7.09 10.72
CA HIS A 102 11.18 -6.21 11.80
C HIS A 102 12.39 -5.45 12.41
N PRO A 103 12.28 -4.13 12.70
CA PRO A 103 11.13 -3.24 12.59
C PRO A 103 10.98 -2.54 11.23
N ARG A 104 11.89 -2.82 10.29
CA ARG A 104 11.99 -2.14 8.98
C ARG A 104 10.96 -2.66 7.96
N GLY A 105 10.55 -3.93 8.07
CA GLY A 105 9.44 -4.51 7.31
C GLY A 105 8.09 -3.96 7.81
N LYS A 106 7.42 -3.18 6.96
CA LYS A 106 6.14 -2.52 7.30
C LYS A 106 4.93 -3.29 6.80
N ALA A 107 5.03 -3.87 5.62
CA ALA A 107 3.95 -4.58 4.96
C ALA A 107 4.45 -5.77 4.14
N ALA A 108 3.67 -6.83 4.03
CA ALA A 108 3.94 -7.94 3.12
C ALA A 108 2.62 -8.58 2.68
N PHE A 109 2.39 -8.78 1.39
CA PHE A 109 1.09 -9.24 0.89
C PHE A 109 1.25 -10.40 -0.08
N LEU A 110 0.29 -11.32 -0.07
CA LEU A 110 0.15 -12.29 -1.14
C LEU A 110 -0.57 -11.62 -2.33
N VAL A 111 -0.11 -11.98 -3.53
CA VAL A 111 -0.74 -11.57 -4.78
C VAL A 111 -1.24 -12.82 -5.48
N HIS A 112 -2.53 -12.88 -5.82
CA HIS A 112 -3.12 -14.07 -6.46
C HIS A 112 -3.95 -13.72 -7.69
N ALA A 113 -4.26 -14.75 -8.48
CA ALA A 113 -5.08 -14.63 -9.70
C ALA A 113 -6.55 -15.06 -9.51
N ASP A 114 -6.93 -15.55 -8.33
CA ASP A 114 -8.29 -16.00 -8.02
C ASP A 114 -9.28 -14.83 -7.96
N ALA A 115 -10.23 -14.78 -8.88
CA ALA A 115 -11.19 -13.68 -9.02
C ALA A 115 -12.42 -13.80 -8.12
N GLU A 116 -12.66 -14.98 -7.55
CA GLU A 116 -13.78 -15.23 -6.64
C GLU A 116 -13.42 -14.87 -5.18
N LEU A 117 -12.16 -14.50 -4.96
CA LEU A 117 -11.64 -14.10 -3.67
C LEU A 117 -11.51 -12.58 -3.60
N GLU A 118 -12.28 -11.97 -2.70
CA GLU A 118 -12.17 -10.54 -2.38
C GLU A 118 -10.81 -10.21 -1.75
N ASN A 119 -10.33 -8.98 -1.95
CA ASN A 119 -9.08 -8.53 -1.35
C ASN A 119 -9.23 -8.38 0.17
N ASP A 120 -8.19 -8.72 0.93
CA ASP A 120 -8.14 -8.50 2.37
C ASP A 120 -6.84 -7.76 2.75
N PHE A 121 -6.99 -6.59 3.36
CA PHE A 121 -5.89 -5.75 3.82
C PHE A 121 -5.83 -5.62 5.35
N GLU A 122 -6.63 -6.37 6.11
CA GLU A 122 -6.84 -6.14 7.55
C GLU A 122 -6.47 -7.33 8.45
N GLU A 123 -6.00 -8.45 7.90
CA GLU A 123 -6.09 -9.78 8.52
C GLU A 123 -5.57 -9.94 9.97
N THR A 124 -4.58 -9.19 10.50
CA THR A 124 -4.29 -9.27 11.97
C THR A 124 -3.35 -8.20 12.58
N LYS A 125 -3.25 -7.00 11.99
CA LYS A 125 -2.60 -5.76 12.51
C LYS A 125 -2.71 -4.75 11.36
N PRO A 126 -2.92 -3.44 11.62
CA PRO A 126 -3.42 -2.53 10.60
C PRO A 126 -2.50 -2.53 9.38
N HIS A 127 -2.99 -3.12 8.30
CA HIS A 127 -2.37 -3.12 6.97
C HIS A 127 -0.93 -3.66 6.91
N GLN A 128 -0.60 -4.62 7.77
CA GLN A 128 0.76 -5.22 7.83
C GLN A 128 0.93 -6.44 6.93
N TYR A 129 -0.12 -7.23 6.75
CA TYR A 129 -0.15 -8.30 5.77
C TYR A 129 -1.59 -8.69 5.44
N GLY A 130 -1.75 -9.34 4.30
CA GLY A 130 -3.02 -9.75 3.74
C GLY A 130 -2.81 -10.26 2.32
N TYR A 131 -3.84 -10.18 1.50
CA TYR A 131 -3.81 -10.69 0.12
C TYR A 131 -4.70 -9.86 -0.81
N PHE A 132 -4.34 -9.83 -2.09
CA PHE A 132 -5.19 -9.21 -3.10
C PHE A 132 -5.04 -9.85 -4.48
N LEU A 133 -6.12 -9.72 -5.27
CA LEU A 133 -6.17 -10.09 -6.67
C LEU A 133 -5.31 -9.15 -7.51
N LEU A 134 -4.43 -9.75 -8.33
CA LEU A 134 -3.76 -9.07 -9.43
C LEU A 134 -3.73 -9.98 -10.66
N LYS A 135 -4.40 -9.54 -11.71
CA LYS A 135 -4.28 -10.11 -13.06
C LYS A 135 -4.56 -9.01 -14.09
N PRO A 136 -4.22 -9.22 -15.37
CA PRO A 136 -4.54 -8.25 -16.41
C PRO A 136 -6.03 -7.86 -16.41
N GLY A 137 -6.32 -6.56 -16.41
CA GLY A 137 -7.66 -5.98 -16.31
C GLY A 137 -8.26 -5.95 -14.89
N LYS A 138 -7.53 -6.44 -13.87
CA LYS A 138 -7.94 -6.48 -12.46
C LYS A 138 -6.79 -6.03 -11.55
N GLU A 139 -6.44 -4.74 -11.65
CA GLU A 139 -5.32 -4.12 -10.93
C GLU A 139 -5.75 -3.32 -9.68
N GLU A 140 -7.01 -3.44 -9.26
CA GLU A 140 -7.53 -2.72 -8.10
C GLU A 140 -6.75 -2.99 -6.82
N GLY A 141 -6.39 -4.26 -6.55
CA GLY A 141 -5.60 -4.62 -5.38
C GLY A 141 -4.24 -3.94 -5.35
N LEU A 142 -3.58 -3.82 -6.51
CA LEU A 142 -2.31 -3.09 -6.61
C LEU A 142 -2.49 -1.59 -6.34
N SER A 143 -3.59 -1.00 -6.82
CA SER A 143 -3.94 0.41 -6.54
C SER A 143 -4.18 0.66 -5.05
N LEU A 144 -4.90 -0.24 -4.37
CA LEU A 144 -5.10 -0.21 -2.93
C LEU A 144 -3.77 -0.33 -2.17
N PHE A 145 -2.92 -1.27 -2.57
CA PHE A 145 -1.58 -1.47 -1.99
C PHE A 145 -0.71 -0.22 -2.15
N SER A 146 -0.70 0.42 -3.32
CA SER A 146 0.06 1.67 -3.54
C SER A 146 -0.44 2.81 -2.65
N LYS A 147 -1.76 3.01 -2.54
CA LYS A 147 -2.36 4.01 -1.63
C LYS A 147 -1.94 3.79 -0.18
N MET A 148 -2.03 2.53 0.28
CA MET A 148 -1.63 2.11 1.63
C MET A 148 -0.12 2.31 1.87
N MET A 149 0.73 1.92 0.92
CA MET A 149 2.18 2.13 1.00
C MET A 149 2.50 3.61 1.21
N LEU A 150 1.99 4.48 0.33
CA LEU A 150 2.35 5.90 0.30
C LEU A 150 1.79 6.67 1.49
N HIS A 151 0.48 6.56 1.73
CA HIS A 151 -0.19 7.42 2.71
C HIS A 151 -0.14 6.84 4.12
N PHE A 152 -0.36 5.52 4.28
CA PHE A 152 -0.44 4.91 5.60
C PHE A 152 0.94 4.57 6.17
N HIS A 153 1.80 3.89 5.40
CA HIS A 153 3.09 3.44 5.91
C HIS A 153 4.21 4.47 5.79
N LEU A 154 4.24 5.27 4.72
CA LEU A 154 5.30 6.25 4.47
C LEU A 154 4.94 7.68 4.91
N GLY A 155 3.66 7.98 5.11
CA GLY A 155 3.19 9.33 5.47
C GLY A 155 3.45 10.35 4.37
N TRP A 156 3.42 9.94 3.09
CA TRP A 156 3.59 10.82 1.93
C TRP A 156 2.26 11.38 1.46
N GLU A 157 1.66 12.21 2.31
CA GLU A 157 0.26 12.65 2.23
C GLU A 157 -0.04 13.56 1.04
N LEU A 158 0.99 14.25 0.55
CA LEU A 158 0.92 15.20 -0.56
C LEU A 158 1.33 14.56 -1.89
N ILE A 159 1.56 13.25 -1.94
CA ILE A 159 1.84 12.56 -3.19
C ILE A 159 0.56 11.89 -3.66
N CYS A 160 0.05 12.28 -4.82
CA CYS A 160 -1.10 11.63 -5.41
C CYS A 160 -0.79 10.14 -5.64
N PRO A 161 -1.58 9.20 -5.08
CA PRO A 161 -1.29 7.78 -5.21
C PRO A 161 -1.60 7.23 -6.61
N ASP A 162 -2.41 7.95 -7.40
CA ASP A 162 -2.82 7.52 -8.73
C ASP A 162 -1.87 8.00 -9.83
N CYS A 163 -1.24 9.17 -9.70
CA CYS A 163 -0.33 9.72 -10.72
C CYS A 163 1.06 10.15 -10.21
N GLY A 164 1.34 10.03 -8.91
CA GLY A 164 2.62 10.43 -8.32
C GLY A 164 2.88 11.94 -8.26
N ASN A 165 1.96 12.78 -8.73
CA ASN A 165 2.10 14.23 -8.66
C ASN A 165 2.19 14.71 -7.20
N LYS A 166 3.01 15.74 -6.98
CA LYS A 166 3.23 16.33 -5.64
C LYS A 166 2.47 17.62 -5.41
N GLU A 167 1.93 18.21 -6.48
CA GLU A 167 1.08 19.38 -6.37
C GLU A 167 -0.33 18.91 -6.02
N VAL A 168 -0.69 19.16 -4.76
CA VAL A 168 -1.97 18.79 -4.18
C VAL A 168 -2.58 20.04 -3.58
N SER A 169 -3.82 20.33 -3.97
CA SER A 169 -4.62 21.39 -3.38
C SER A 169 -5.25 20.86 -2.09
N GLU A 170 -4.91 21.50 -0.96
CA GLU A 170 -5.68 21.32 0.28
C GLU A 170 -6.89 22.24 0.23
N ILE A 171 -8.10 21.66 0.29
CA ILE A 171 -9.34 22.45 0.34
C ILE A 171 -9.57 22.86 1.80
N PRO A 172 -9.74 24.16 2.10
CA PRO A 172 -10.00 24.64 3.46
C PRO A 172 -11.23 23.96 4.06
N THR A 173 -11.18 23.69 5.36
CA THR A 173 -12.29 23.07 6.10
C THR A 173 -12.39 23.71 7.47
N ASP A 174 -13.62 23.86 7.98
CA ASP A 174 -13.89 24.34 9.33
C ASP A 174 -13.63 23.27 10.42
N HIS A 175 -13.02 22.15 10.05
CA HIS A 175 -12.84 20.98 10.90
C HIS A 175 -11.36 20.60 11.05
N ASP A 176 -10.80 20.82 12.24
CA ASP A 176 -9.39 20.51 12.58
C ASP A 176 -9.01 19.01 12.50
N PHE A 177 -9.98 18.13 12.26
CA PHE A 177 -9.82 16.68 12.21
C PHE A 177 -9.90 16.09 10.79
N LYS A 178 -10.29 16.87 9.77
CA LYS A 178 -10.39 16.44 8.37
C LYS A 178 -9.65 17.40 7.44
N LYS A 179 -9.00 16.86 6.42
CA LYS A 179 -8.40 17.60 5.31
C LYS A 179 -8.83 16.96 4.00
N TYR A 180 -9.35 17.76 3.08
CA TYR A 180 -9.69 17.29 1.74
C TYR A 180 -8.55 17.66 0.80
N CYS A 181 -8.15 16.70 -0.02
CA CYS A 181 -6.98 16.80 -0.88
C CYS A 181 -7.40 16.44 -2.31
N GLU A 182 -6.99 17.27 -3.26
CA GLU A 182 -7.20 17.04 -4.68
C GLU A 182 -5.86 17.18 -5.44
N CYS A 183 -5.56 16.19 -6.28
CA CYS A 183 -4.40 16.25 -7.14
C CYS A 183 -4.62 17.21 -8.32
N THR A 184 -3.75 18.20 -8.50
CA THR A 184 -3.86 19.19 -9.59
C THR A 184 -3.66 18.58 -10.99
N SER A 185 -2.93 17.47 -11.09
CA SER A 185 -2.63 16.81 -12.37
C SER A 185 -3.73 15.86 -12.87
N CYS A 186 -4.24 14.96 -12.02
CA CYS A 186 -5.19 13.91 -12.43
C CYS A 186 -6.55 14.00 -11.75
N GLN A 187 -6.79 15.04 -10.94
CA GLN A 187 -8.05 15.27 -10.22
C GLN A 187 -8.45 14.12 -9.26
N SER A 188 -7.51 13.25 -8.91
CA SER A 188 -7.75 12.24 -7.88
C SER A 188 -7.97 12.92 -6.53
N PHE A 189 -8.95 12.43 -5.78
CA PHE A 189 -9.47 13.06 -4.57
C PHE A 189 -9.43 12.10 -3.38
N TRP A 190 -8.97 12.61 -2.23
CA TRP A 190 -9.00 11.88 -0.97
C TRP A 190 -9.19 12.81 0.22
N VAL A 191 -9.68 12.21 1.31
CA VAL A 191 -9.89 12.88 2.59
C VAL A 191 -9.02 12.21 3.63
N GLN A 192 -8.19 13.01 4.27
CA GLN A 192 -7.39 12.61 5.40
C GLN A 192 -8.14 12.97 6.69
N SER A 193 -8.31 12.00 7.59
CA SER A 193 -8.87 12.23 8.92
C SER A 193 -7.93 11.76 10.04
N LYS A 194 -8.10 12.31 11.24
CA LYS A 194 -7.43 11.82 12.45
C LYS A 194 -8.26 10.70 13.07
N CYS A 195 -7.60 9.66 13.58
CA CYS A 195 -8.29 8.73 14.49
C CYS A 195 -8.63 9.48 15.78
N TRP A 196 -9.89 9.43 16.23
CA TRP A 196 -10.34 10.10 17.45
C TRP A 196 -9.56 9.63 18.69
N ASN A 197 -9.10 8.39 18.68
CA ASN A 197 -8.38 7.75 19.78
C ASN A 197 -6.86 7.65 19.53
N SER A 198 -6.32 8.52 18.67
CA SER A 198 -4.90 8.49 18.29
C SER A 198 -3.92 8.59 19.47
N ASN A 199 -4.38 9.10 20.62
CA ASN A 199 -3.57 9.21 21.83
C ASN A 199 -3.45 7.89 22.60
N ARG A 200 -4.37 6.92 22.40
CA ARG A 200 -4.35 5.62 23.09
C ARG A 200 -3.67 4.51 22.30
N HIS A 201 -3.36 4.73 21.03
CA HIS A 201 -2.59 3.78 20.24
C HIS A 201 -1.67 4.47 19.25
N SER A 202 -0.45 3.96 19.14
CA SER A 202 0.43 4.31 18.02
C SER A 202 0.00 3.51 16.79
N MET A 203 -0.37 4.21 15.71
CA MET A 203 -0.47 3.61 14.38
C MET A 203 0.66 4.15 13.50
N PRO A 204 1.28 3.29 12.68
CA PRO A 204 1.90 3.76 11.44
C PRO A 204 0.91 4.70 10.73
N GLY A 205 1.38 5.87 10.31
CA GLY A 205 0.55 6.84 9.59
C GLY A 205 -0.27 7.82 10.43
N LYS A 206 -0.62 7.55 11.70
CA LYS A 206 -1.47 8.41 12.61
C LYS A 206 -2.79 8.97 12.03
N LYS A 207 -3.05 8.77 10.74
CA LYS A 207 -4.05 9.39 9.88
C LYS A 207 -4.73 8.28 9.11
N LEU A 208 -5.99 8.53 8.80
CA LEU A 208 -6.87 7.66 8.05
C LEU A 208 -7.18 8.33 6.73
N TYR A 209 -7.36 7.55 5.68
CA TYR A 209 -7.59 8.08 4.33
C TYR A 209 -8.83 7.46 3.70
N LYS A 210 -9.77 8.29 3.26
CA LYS A 210 -10.90 7.92 2.42
C LYS A 210 -10.70 8.47 1.02
N TYR A 211 -10.70 7.60 0.03
CA TYR A 211 -10.64 7.94 -1.39
C TYR A 211 -12.04 7.89 -1.97
N LEU A 212 -12.26 8.61 -3.08
CA LEU A 212 -13.51 8.56 -3.83
C LEU A 212 -13.85 7.12 -4.26
N HIS A 213 -12.83 6.35 -4.65
CA HIS A 213 -12.94 4.95 -5.04
C HIS A 213 -11.74 4.17 -4.51
N ARG A 214 -11.93 2.85 -4.31
CA ARG A 214 -10.89 1.91 -3.86
C ARG A 214 -10.27 2.34 -2.53
N ASN A 215 -10.99 2.06 -1.45
CA ASN A 215 -10.58 2.33 -0.08
C ASN A 215 -9.94 1.08 0.52
N TYR A 216 -8.73 1.22 1.08
CA TYR A 216 -8.09 0.12 1.82
C TYR A 216 -8.50 0.08 3.30
N HIS A 217 -8.98 1.19 3.84
CA HIS A 217 -9.70 1.19 5.12
C HIS A 217 -11.16 0.84 4.89
N LYS A 218 -11.75 0.08 5.80
CA LYS A 218 -13.19 -0.17 5.79
C LYS A 218 -13.99 1.15 5.82
N PRO A 219 -14.84 1.42 4.81
CA PRO A 219 -15.66 2.64 4.77
C PRO A 219 -16.77 2.60 5.83
N THR A 220 -17.27 3.78 6.17
CA THR A 220 -18.43 3.97 7.06
C THR A 220 -19.59 4.58 6.27
N GLU A 221 -20.79 4.56 6.87
CA GLU A 221 -21.97 5.26 6.35
C GLU A 221 -21.81 6.79 6.38
N HIS A 222 -20.87 7.32 7.16
CA HIS A 222 -20.62 8.75 7.26
C HIS A 222 -19.75 9.25 6.10
N ASP A 223 -20.16 10.38 5.52
CA ASP A 223 -19.46 11.02 4.42
C ASP A 223 -17.99 11.27 4.78
N TRP A 224 -17.11 10.81 3.89
CA TRP A 224 -15.67 10.97 4.01
C TRP A 224 -15.05 10.49 5.33
N ASP A 225 -15.66 9.50 6.02
CA ASP A 225 -15.05 8.80 7.15
C ASP A 225 -14.85 7.29 6.92
N VAL A 226 -13.86 6.73 7.63
CA VAL A 226 -13.46 5.31 7.58
C VAL A 226 -13.22 4.77 8.99
N HIS A 227 -13.32 3.46 9.16
CA HIS A 227 -12.98 2.83 10.43
C HIS A 227 -11.47 2.87 10.66
N CYS A 228 -11.08 3.22 11.90
CA CYS A 228 -9.71 3.04 12.34
C CYS A 228 -9.40 1.53 12.41
N PRO A 229 -8.35 1.00 11.74
CA PRO A 229 -8.03 -0.43 11.76
C PRO A 229 -7.47 -0.92 13.11
N ARG A 230 -7.31 -0.02 14.09
CA ARG A 230 -7.00 -0.37 15.50
C ARG A 230 -8.21 -0.31 16.41
N CYS A 231 -9.01 0.75 16.32
CA CYS A 231 -10.17 0.91 17.19
C CYS A 231 -11.43 0.24 16.68
N GLY A 232 -11.53 -0.04 15.37
CA GLY A 232 -12.78 -0.44 14.72
C GLY A 232 -13.81 0.69 14.62
N VAL A 233 -13.47 1.92 15.00
CA VAL A 233 -14.41 3.05 15.11
C VAL A 233 -13.93 4.24 14.29
N SER A 234 -14.86 4.88 13.59
CA SER A 234 -14.65 6.10 12.83
C SER A 234 -14.63 7.34 13.72
N PHE A 235 -14.24 8.50 13.20
CA PHE A 235 -14.31 9.73 13.99
C PHE A 235 -15.77 10.13 14.25
N ALA A 236 -16.64 10.00 13.25
CA ALA A 236 -18.07 10.33 13.35
C ALA A 236 -18.81 9.44 14.37
N ASP A 237 -18.49 8.14 14.41
CA ASP A 237 -19.14 7.17 15.31
C ASP A 237 -18.63 7.23 16.75
N ARG A 238 -17.67 8.09 17.09
CA ARG A 238 -17.03 8.13 18.41
C ARG A 238 -18.01 8.30 19.57
N TYR A 239 -19.13 8.99 19.36
CA TYR A 239 -20.15 9.21 20.40
C TYR A 239 -21.14 8.05 20.53
N ARG A 240 -21.23 7.16 19.55
CA ARG A 240 -22.05 5.94 19.61
C ARG A 240 -21.47 4.89 20.55
N LEU A 241 -20.18 5.01 20.91
CA LEU A 241 -19.54 4.16 21.91
C LEU A 241 -19.97 4.42 23.35
N GLY A 242 -20.78 5.46 23.60
CA GLY A 242 -21.22 5.81 24.95
C GLY A 242 -20.10 6.37 25.83
N LYS A 243 -20.50 6.96 26.95
CA LYS A 243 -19.62 7.29 28.07
C LYS A 243 -19.02 6.03 28.67
#